data_AF-A0A1Q5MK55-F1
#
_entry.id   AF-A0A1Q5MK55-F1
#
_cell.length_a   1.000
_cell.length_b   1.000
_cell.length_c   1.000
_cell.angle_alpha   90.00
_cell.angle_beta   90.00
_cell.angle_gamma   90.00
#
_symmetry.space_group_name_H-M   'P 1'
#
loop_
_entity.id
_entity.type
_entity.pdbx_description
1 polymer ?
#
loop_
_entity_poly.entity_id
_entity_poly.type
_entity_poly.pdbx_seq_one_letter_code
_entity_poly.pdbx_strand_id
1 'polypeptide(L)'
;MASLPNLPADTQTRADALREALATRVVVADGAMGTMLQAQDPSMEDFQQLEGCNEVLNVTRPDIVRSVHEAYFSVGVDCVETNTFGANFAALAEYDIAGRNFELSE
;
A
#
# COMPACT_ATOMS: atom_id res chain seq x y z
N MET A 1 14.34 25.35 14.26
CA MET A 1 13.87 23.94 14.21
C MET A 1 12.39 23.97 14.54
N ALA A 2 11.52 23.69 13.57
CA ALA A 2 10.08 23.62 13.84
C ALA A 2 9.83 22.37 14.70
N SER A 3 9.24 22.55 15.88
CA SER A 3 8.80 21.44 16.71
C SER A 3 7.74 20.65 15.93
N LEU A 4 7.94 19.33 15.84
CA LEU A 4 6.96 18.44 15.23
C LEU A 4 5.64 18.53 16.03
N PRO A 5 4.48 18.52 15.36
CA PRO A 5 3.20 18.51 16.04
C PRO A 5 3.07 17.25 16.92
N ASN A 6 2.42 17.40 18.07
CA ASN A 6 2.23 16.30 19.01
C ASN A 6 1.23 15.31 18.40
N LEU A 7 1.67 14.07 18.13
CA LEU A 7 0.83 13.05 17.53
C LEU A 7 -0.23 12.54 18.54
N PRO A 8 -1.38 12.04 18.08
CA PRO A 8 -2.32 11.33 18.95
C PRO A 8 -1.62 10.20 19.72
N ALA A 9 -2.04 9.91 20.95
CA ALA A 9 -1.38 8.94 21.83
C ALA A 9 -1.27 7.53 21.21
N ASP A 10 -2.27 7.09 20.44
CA ASP A 10 -2.23 5.82 19.68
C ASP A 10 -1.14 5.82 18.61
N THR A 11 -1.04 6.89 17.82
CA THR A 11 0.01 7.05 16.80
C THR A 11 1.40 7.09 17.43
N GLN A 12 1.55 7.75 18.58
CA GLN A 12 2.81 7.78 19.32
C GLN A 12 3.19 6.37 19.80
N THR A 13 2.24 5.62 20.33
CA THR A 13 2.44 4.22 20.79
C THR A 13 2.87 3.30 19.64
N ARG A 14 2.23 3.43 18.47
CA ARG A 14 2.61 2.66 17.26
C ARG A 14 4.00 3.02 16.75
N ALA A 15 4.32 4.32 16.70
CA ALA A 15 5.63 4.77 16.25
C ALA A 15 6.75 4.33 17.20
N ASP A 16 6.53 4.34 18.50
CA ASP A 16 7.50 3.88 19.49
C ASP A 16 7.66 2.35 19.45
N ALA A 17 6.58 1.59 19.24
CA ALA A 17 6.66 0.14 19.01
C ALA A 17 7.48 -0.21 17.76
N LEU A 18 7.31 0.55 16.66
CA LEU A 18 8.11 0.36 15.45
C LEU A 18 9.60 0.69 15.69
N ARG A 19 9.89 1.80 16.37
CA ARG A 19 11.26 2.19 16.72
C ARG A 19 11.95 1.14 17.58
N GLU A 20 11.23 0.60 18.55
CA GLU A 20 11.74 -0.47 19.41
C GLU A 20 12.01 -1.74 18.61
N ALA A 21 11.11 -2.14 17.72
CA ALA A 21 11.32 -3.30 16.85
C ALA A 21 12.57 -3.13 15.98
N LEU A 22 12.75 -1.95 15.35
CA LEU A 22 13.92 -1.63 14.54
C LEU A 22 15.23 -1.59 15.36
N ALA A 23 15.16 -1.26 16.65
CA ALA A 23 16.33 -1.22 17.53
C ALA A 23 16.74 -2.59 18.09
N THR A 24 15.79 -3.51 18.22
CA THR A 24 15.99 -4.79 18.94
C THR A 24 16.09 -6.00 18.03
N ARG A 25 15.66 -5.91 16.77
CA ARG A 25 15.68 -7.02 15.80
C ARG A 25 15.66 -6.53 14.35
N VAL A 26 15.92 -7.44 13.43
CA VAL A 26 15.64 -7.21 12.01
C VAL A 26 14.12 -7.18 11.82
N VAL A 27 13.65 -6.19 11.03
CA VAL A 27 12.26 -6.07 10.58
C VAL A 27 12.22 -6.45 9.11
N VAL A 28 11.41 -7.44 8.75
CA VAL A 28 11.26 -7.94 7.38
C VAL A 28 10.01 -7.32 6.75
N ALA A 29 10.20 -6.54 5.69
CA ALA A 29 9.11 -6.04 4.86
C ALA A 29 8.69 -7.07 3.79
N ASP A 30 7.56 -6.82 3.14
CA ASP A 30 7.08 -7.62 2.02
C ASP A 30 7.92 -7.46 0.74
N GLY A 31 7.54 -8.23 -0.27
CA GLY A 31 8.14 -8.18 -1.60
C GLY A 31 7.31 -7.33 -2.57
N ALA A 32 7.54 -7.54 -3.86
CA ALA A 32 6.84 -6.79 -4.91
C ALA A 32 5.32 -7.04 -4.92
N MET A 33 4.55 -5.95 -4.85
CA MET A 33 3.10 -5.94 -5.01
C MET A 33 2.70 -6.24 -6.47
N GLY A 34 3.26 -5.52 -7.44
CA GLY A 34 2.86 -5.61 -8.85
C GLY A 34 2.99 -7.01 -9.46
N THR A 35 4.07 -7.75 -9.16
CA THR A 35 4.24 -9.13 -9.63
C THR A 35 3.21 -10.09 -9.03
N MET A 36 2.85 -9.88 -7.76
CA MET A 36 1.85 -10.70 -7.07
C MET A 36 0.44 -10.40 -7.58
N LEU A 37 0.13 -9.13 -7.86
CA LEU A 37 -1.13 -8.74 -8.49
C LEU A 37 -1.27 -9.34 -9.89
N GLN A 38 -0.22 -9.27 -10.73
CA GLN A 38 -0.22 -9.89 -12.05
C GLN A 38 -0.44 -11.40 -12.00
N ALA A 39 0.10 -12.09 -10.97
CA ALA A 39 -0.11 -13.51 -10.78
C ALA A 39 -1.56 -13.90 -10.42
N GLN A 40 -2.39 -12.94 -9.98
CA GLN A 40 -3.83 -13.14 -9.77
C GLN A 40 -4.65 -12.99 -11.07
N ASP A 41 -4.01 -12.65 -12.19
CA ASP A 41 -4.61 -12.50 -13.52
C ASP A 41 -5.87 -11.58 -13.56
N PRO A 42 -5.80 -10.35 -13.00
CA PRO A 42 -6.91 -9.40 -13.10
C PRO A 42 -7.17 -9.00 -14.55
N SER A 43 -8.45 -8.90 -14.90
CA SER A 43 -8.89 -8.50 -16.23
C SER A 43 -8.73 -7.00 -16.47
N MET A 44 -8.76 -6.57 -17.74
CA MET A 44 -8.80 -5.13 -18.07
C MET A 44 -10.03 -4.41 -17.52
N GLU A 45 -11.14 -5.12 -17.29
CA GLU A 45 -12.31 -4.55 -16.63
C GLU A 45 -12.04 -4.27 -15.14
N ASP A 46 -11.32 -5.16 -14.46
CA ASP A 46 -10.88 -4.94 -13.08
C ASP A 46 -10.01 -3.68 -12.96
N PHE A 47 -9.18 -3.40 -13.97
CA PHE A 47 -8.39 -2.15 -14.06
C PHE A 47 -9.19 -0.93 -14.54
N GLN A 48 -10.48 -1.05 -14.83
CA GLN A 48 -11.29 0.03 -15.44
C GLN A 48 -10.69 0.57 -16.76
N GLN A 49 -10.05 -0.30 -17.55
CA GLN A 49 -9.29 0.06 -18.76
C GLN A 49 -8.04 0.93 -18.51
N LEU A 50 -7.60 1.09 -17.27
CA LEU A 50 -6.38 1.82 -16.88
C LEU A 50 -5.23 0.84 -16.70
N GLU A 51 -4.76 0.27 -17.81
CA GLU A 51 -3.71 -0.76 -17.83
C GLU A 51 -2.47 -0.30 -17.04
N GLY A 52 -2.05 -1.10 -16.06
CA GLY A 52 -0.87 -0.80 -15.23
C GLY A 52 -1.12 0.10 -14.02
N CYS A 53 -2.31 0.69 -13.87
CA CYS A 53 -2.68 1.43 -12.65
C CYS A 53 -3.17 0.46 -11.57
N ASN A 54 -2.22 -0.14 -10.84
CA ASN A 54 -2.51 -1.11 -9.78
C ASN A 54 -3.37 -0.54 -8.65
N GLU A 55 -3.28 0.78 -8.41
CA GLU A 55 -4.00 1.47 -7.33
C GLU A 55 -5.52 1.35 -7.50
N VAL A 56 -6.03 1.24 -8.73
CA VAL A 56 -7.46 1.06 -9.01
C VAL A 56 -8.00 -0.23 -8.38
N LEU A 57 -7.16 -1.27 -8.25
CA LEU A 57 -7.53 -2.53 -7.63
C LEU A 57 -7.85 -2.38 -6.13
N ASN A 58 -7.43 -1.30 -5.46
CA ASN A 58 -7.85 -1.01 -4.08
C ASN A 58 -9.37 -0.88 -3.97
N VAL A 59 -10.02 -0.39 -5.03
CA VAL A 59 -11.47 -0.16 -5.07
C VAL A 59 -12.18 -1.26 -5.84
N THR A 60 -11.65 -1.66 -7.00
CA THR A 60 -12.34 -2.61 -7.89
C THR A 60 -12.18 -4.05 -7.45
N ARG A 61 -11.01 -4.41 -6.90
CA ARG A 61 -10.67 -5.78 -6.46
C ARG A 61 -9.90 -5.80 -5.13
N PRO A 62 -10.50 -5.26 -4.04
CA PRO A 62 -9.88 -5.30 -2.72
C PRO A 62 -9.63 -6.72 -2.21
N ASP A 63 -10.34 -7.72 -2.75
CA ASP A 63 -10.10 -9.14 -2.50
C ASP A 63 -8.72 -9.61 -3.00
N ILE A 64 -8.31 -9.15 -4.19
CA ILE A 64 -6.98 -9.46 -4.77
C ILE A 64 -5.88 -8.78 -3.95
N VAL A 65 -6.03 -7.48 -3.65
CA VAL A 65 -5.01 -6.75 -2.86
C VAL A 65 -4.84 -7.38 -1.47
N ARG A 66 -5.96 -7.76 -0.83
CA ARG A 66 -5.95 -8.47 0.44
C ARG A 66 -5.23 -9.81 0.36
N SER A 67 -5.51 -10.62 -0.67
CA SER A 67 -4.90 -11.95 -0.78
C SER A 67 -3.38 -11.87 -0.96
N VAL A 68 -2.88 -10.83 -1.65
CA VAL A 68 -1.44 -10.57 -1.78
C VAL A 68 -0.81 -10.23 -0.41
N HIS A 69 -1.42 -9.34 0.38
CA HIS A 69 -0.92 -9.04 1.72
C HIS A 69 -0.98 -10.26 2.65
N GLU A 70 -2.07 -11.04 2.59
CA GLU A 70 -2.20 -12.29 3.36
C GLU A 70 -1.12 -13.29 3.00
N ALA A 71 -0.76 -13.41 1.71
CA ALA A 71 0.33 -14.28 1.26
C ALA A 71 1.67 -13.85 1.88
N TYR A 72 1.97 -12.54 1.92
CA TYR A 72 3.20 -12.05 2.58
C TYR A 72 3.19 -12.29 4.08
N PHE A 73 2.08 -12.01 4.77
CA PHE A 73 1.98 -12.30 6.21
C PHE A 73 2.09 -13.80 6.52
N SER A 74 1.59 -14.67 5.64
CA SER A 74 1.66 -16.13 5.83
C SER A 74 3.10 -16.67 5.86
N VAL A 75 4.05 -15.96 5.26
CA VAL A 75 5.48 -16.32 5.26
C VAL A 75 6.28 -15.60 6.35
N GLY A 76 5.61 -14.82 7.21
CA GLY A 76 6.20 -14.25 8.42
C GLY A 76 6.86 -12.89 8.23
N VAL A 77 6.45 -12.08 7.24
CA VAL A 77 6.87 -10.67 7.20
C VAL A 77 6.34 -9.91 8.41
N ASP A 78 7.10 -8.92 8.87
CA ASP A 78 6.73 -8.06 9.99
C ASP A 78 5.84 -6.90 9.56
N CYS A 79 6.01 -6.43 8.33
CA CYS A 79 5.25 -5.33 7.77
C CYS A 79 5.02 -5.52 6.27
N VAL A 80 3.99 -4.83 5.79
CA VAL A 80 3.63 -4.74 4.37
C VAL A 80 3.56 -3.28 3.96
N GLU A 81 3.85 -2.99 2.70
CA GLU A 81 3.56 -1.70 2.08
C GLU A 81 2.10 -1.62 1.67
N THR A 82 1.55 -0.43 1.47
CA THR A 82 0.19 -0.31 0.88
C THR A 82 0.28 -0.37 -0.64
N ASN A 83 -0.79 -0.78 -1.33
CA ASN A 83 -0.86 -0.73 -2.80
C ASN A 83 -1.14 0.71 -3.29
N THR A 84 -0.25 1.66 -2.95
CA THR A 84 -0.44 3.10 -3.20
C THR A 84 0.78 3.77 -3.82
N PHE A 85 1.73 3.01 -4.38
CA PHE A 85 2.97 3.57 -4.95
C PHE A 85 2.68 4.64 -6.02
N GLY A 86 1.73 4.36 -6.92
CA GLY A 86 1.26 5.28 -7.96
C GLY A 86 0.16 6.24 -7.49
N ALA A 87 -0.26 6.20 -6.22
CA ALA A 87 -1.33 7.06 -5.72
C ALA A 87 -0.75 8.45 -5.38
N ASN A 88 -0.45 9.20 -6.43
CA ASN A 88 0.01 10.58 -6.36
C ASN A 88 -0.45 11.36 -7.61
N PHE A 89 -0.39 12.68 -7.54
CA PHE A 89 -0.91 13.55 -8.61
C PHE A 89 -0.23 13.31 -9.96
N ALA A 90 1.09 13.10 -9.99
CA ALA A 90 1.82 12.94 -11.25
C ALA A 90 1.47 11.62 -11.93
N ALA A 91 1.54 10.50 -11.19
CA ALA A 91 1.26 9.18 -11.74
C ALA A 91 -0.22 9.03 -12.15
N LEU A 92 -1.17 9.46 -11.30
CA LEU A 92 -2.60 9.35 -11.64
C LEU A 92 -3.05 10.33 -12.74
N ALA A 93 -2.29 11.39 -13.01
CA ALA A 93 -2.55 12.28 -14.14
C ALA A 93 -2.24 11.62 -15.49
N GLU A 94 -1.35 10.63 -15.54
CA GLU A 94 -1.08 9.85 -16.77
C GLU A 94 -2.30 9.01 -17.20
N TYR A 95 -3.22 8.76 -16.27
CA TYR A 95 -4.46 8.00 -16.46
C TYR A 95 -5.72 8.89 -16.45
N ASP A 96 -5.58 10.22 -16.46
CA ASP A 96 -6.67 11.19 -16.35
C ASP A 96 -7.56 11.05 -15.08
N ILE A 97 -7.02 10.46 -14.01
CA ILE A 97 -7.73 10.20 -12.74
C ILE A 97 -7.05 10.82 -11.51
N ALA A 98 -6.28 11.89 -11.68
CA ALA A 98 -5.60 12.59 -10.57
C ALA A 98 -6.53 12.98 -9.40
N GLY A 99 -7.82 13.19 -9.66
CA GLY A 99 -8.84 13.47 -8.65
C GLY A 99 -9.17 12.31 -7.69
N ARG A 100 -8.76 11.08 -8.01
CA ARG A 100 -9.02 9.87 -7.21
C ARG A 100 -7.93 9.56 -6.20
N ASN A 101 -6.91 10.41 -6.06
CA ASN A 101 -5.75 10.13 -5.22
C ASN A 101 -6.11 9.76 -3.76
N PHE A 102 -7.03 10.53 -3.16
CA PHE A 102 -7.48 10.27 -1.79
C PHE A 102 -8.28 8.96 -1.69
N GLU A 103 -9.22 8.73 -2.61
CA GLU A 103 -10.03 7.50 -2.68
C GLU A 103 -9.15 6.24 -2.80
N LEU A 104 -8.12 6.29 -3.62
CA LEU A 104 -7.25 5.14 -3.88
C LEU A 104 -6.20 4.91 -2.77
N SER A 105 -6.12 5.79 -1.76
CA SER A 105 -5.10 5.74 -0.68
C SER A 105 -5.67 5.70 0.74
N GLU A 106 -6.99 5.61 0.92
CA GLU A 106 -7.61 5.52 2.25
C GLU A 106 -7.42 4.17 2.96
#